data_AF-D5MLJ6-F1
#
_entry.id   AF-D5MLJ6-F1
#
_cell.length_a   1.000
_cell.length_b   1.000
_cell.length_c   1.000
_cell.angle_alpha   90.00
_cell.angle_beta   90.00
_cell.angle_gamma   90.00
#
_symmetry.space_group_name_H-M   'P 1'
#
loop_
_entity.id
_entity.type
_entity.pdbx_description
1 polymer ?
#
loop_
_entity_poly.entity_id
_entity_poly.type
_entity_poly.pdbx_seq_one_letter_code
_entity_poly.pdbx_strand_id
1 'polypeptide(L)'
;MNNMSDKKSFWSSTQGILTGIATVITAIIGLLSIVYSFGVFDRKHARPIPAATSASRGPAVTAPSAQPANQPSTLMDAQSPGAQGCLAAYFSNVPNGRVRILEEGSRDVVLIGRDQNKEEAIGVEFTDSGQPIGALVFRFVSDGKIFKVISIVDDSCNTVKESTPEGRPREQRTLRNWDALQVPFGGRRYDFRLGFTEGTISAASFVRTAP
;
A
#
# COMPACT_ATOMS: atom_id res chain seq x y z
N MET A 1 -28.15 54.58 -49.37
CA MET A 1 -28.60 53.22 -48.99
C MET A 1 -27.35 52.36 -48.84
N ASN A 2 -26.86 52.18 -47.61
CA ASN A 2 -25.66 51.37 -47.34
C ASN A 2 -26.09 50.02 -46.78
N ASN A 3 -25.85 48.96 -47.55
CA ASN A 3 -25.98 47.57 -47.11
C ASN A 3 -24.85 47.27 -46.11
N MET A 4 -25.22 47.07 -44.85
CA MET A 4 -24.32 46.63 -43.79
C MET A 4 -24.29 45.10 -43.81
N SER A 5 -23.24 44.53 -44.39
CA SER A 5 -23.03 43.08 -44.43
C SER A 5 -22.71 42.56 -43.03
N ASP A 6 -23.63 41.77 -42.46
CA ASP A 6 -23.41 40.99 -41.24
C ASP A 6 -22.27 39.99 -41.44
N LYS A 7 -21.07 40.36 -40.99
CA LYS A 7 -19.94 39.45 -40.86
C LYS A 7 -20.22 38.50 -39.70
N LYS A 8 -20.92 37.40 -39.97
CA LYS A 8 -21.08 36.31 -39.01
C LYS A 8 -19.71 35.70 -38.76
N SER A 9 -19.09 36.09 -37.66
CA SER A 9 -17.83 35.54 -37.17
C SER A 9 -17.98 34.03 -37.00
N PHE A 10 -17.03 33.29 -37.58
CA PHE A 10 -16.93 31.83 -37.53
C PHE A 10 -16.99 31.27 -36.08
N TRP A 11 -16.68 32.12 -35.09
CA TRP A 11 -16.74 31.86 -33.65
C TRP A 11 -18.16 31.82 -33.04
N SER A 12 -19.22 32.23 -33.76
CA SER A 12 -20.59 32.22 -33.23
C SER A 12 -21.41 30.98 -33.60
N SER A 13 -20.88 30.08 -34.44
CA SER A 13 -21.55 28.81 -34.72
C SER A 13 -21.16 27.78 -33.66
N THR A 14 -22.15 27.20 -33.00
CA THR A 14 -22.00 26.17 -31.96
C THR A 14 -21.14 24.98 -32.42
N GLN A 15 -21.18 24.66 -33.72
CA GLN A 15 -20.32 23.63 -34.33
C GLN A 15 -18.84 24.02 -34.40
N GLY A 16 -18.51 25.30 -34.57
CA GLY A 16 -17.13 25.80 -34.62
C GLY A 16 -16.43 25.67 -33.27
N ILE A 17 -17.15 25.95 -32.18
CA ILE A 17 -16.63 25.86 -30.81
C ILE A 17 -16.31 24.40 -30.44
N LEU A 18 -17.20 23.45 -30.78
CA LEU A 18 -16.99 22.03 -30.47
C LEU A 18 -15.77 21.44 -31.18
N THR A 19 -15.60 21.77 -32.47
CA THR A 19 -14.44 21.31 -33.24
C THR A 19 -13.13 21.91 -32.70
N GLY A 20 -13.16 23.18 -32.28
CA GLY A 20 -12.01 23.84 -31.65
C GLY A 20 -11.60 23.21 -30.31
N ILE A 21 -12.56 22.78 -29.49
CA ILE A 21 -12.26 22.12 -28.21
C ILE A 21 -11.66 20.72 -28.45
N ALA A 22 -12.20 19.96 -29.41
CA ALA A 22 -11.71 18.62 -29.72
C ALA A 22 -10.25 18.62 -30.20
N THR A 23 -9.84 19.59 -31.02
CA THR A 23 -8.46 19.71 -31.49
C THR A 23 -7.49 20.08 -30.36
N VAL A 24 -7.90 20.97 -29.44
CA VAL A 24 -7.10 21.32 -28.26
C VAL A 24 -6.91 20.12 -27.34
N ILE A 25 -7.96 19.35 -27.06
CA ILE A 25 -7.86 18.13 -26.24
C ILE A 25 -6.92 17.11 -26.89
N THR A 26 -7.06 16.89 -28.20
CA THR A 26 -6.22 15.95 -28.95
C THR A 26 -4.74 16.37 -28.90
N ALA A 27 -4.46 17.67 -29.04
CA ALA A 27 -3.10 18.21 -28.95
C ALA A 27 -2.48 18.02 -27.56
N ILE A 28 -3.27 18.24 -26.48
CA ILE A 28 -2.81 18.05 -25.10
C ILE A 28 -2.50 16.57 -24.84
N ILE A 29 -3.36 15.65 -25.27
CA ILE A 29 -3.14 14.20 -25.13
C ILE A 29 -1.88 13.77 -25.89
N GLY A 30 -1.73 14.21 -27.14
CA GLY A 30 -0.54 13.92 -27.94
C GLY A 30 0.76 14.44 -27.30
N LEU A 31 0.73 15.66 -26.74
CA LEU A 31 1.86 16.24 -26.03
C LEU A 31 2.23 15.44 -24.77
N LEU A 32 1.23 15.02 -23.97
CA LEU A 32 1.46 14.20 -22.77
C LEU A 32 2.05 12.83 -23.13
N SER A 33 1.62 12.20 -24.21
CA SER A 33 2.20 10.93 -24.67
C SER A 33 3.68 11.06 -25.04
N ILE A 34 4.10 12.18 -25.65
CA ILE A 34 5.51 12.45 -25.95
C ILE A 34 6.31 12.63 -24.65
N VAL A 35 5.81 13.43 -23.71
CA VAL A 35 6.51 13.68 -22.42
C VAL A 35 6.66 12.39 -21.59
N TYR A 36 5.66 11.51 -21.59
CA TYR A 36 5.75 10.21 -20.93
C TYR A 36 6.75 9.26 -21.63
N SER A 37 6.86 9.32 -22.95
CA SER A 37 7.78 8.45 -23.71
C SER A 37 9.25 8.87 -23.58
N PHE A 38 9.52 10.15 -23.34
CA PHE A 38 10.88 10.69 -23.22
C PHE A 38 11.53 10.50 -21.84
N GLY A 39 10.92 9.77 -20.90
CA GLY A 39 11.63 9.21 -19.74
C GLY A 39 12.43 10.21 -18.90
N VAL A 40 11.92 11.43 -18.71
CA VAL A 40 12.63 12.54 -18.01
C VAL A 40 12.69 12.35 -16.49
N PHE A 41 12.11 11.27 -15.94
CA PHE A 41 12.33 10.87 -14.55
C PHE A 41 13.60 10.00 -14.44
N ASP A 42 14.74 10.69 -14.48
CA ASP A 42 15.93 10.52 -13.64
C ASP A 42 16.17 9.11 -13.08
N ARG A 43 16.83 8.26 -13.88
CA ARG A 43 17.54 7.07 -13.38
C ARG A 43 18.76 7.53 -12.59
N LYS A 44 18.58 7.84 -11.31
CA LYS A 44 19.69 8.01 -10.37
C LYS A 44 20.46 6.69 -10.22
N HIS A 45 21.58 6.64 -10.93
CA HIS A 45 22.81 5.90 -10.68
C HIS A 45 22.70 4.55 -9.98
N ALA A 46 22.45 3.49 -10.78
CA ALA A 46 22.95 2.17 -10.43
C ALA A 46 24.49 2.23 -10.45
N ARG A 47 25.08 2.27 -9.25
CA ARG A 47 26.53 2.13 -9.05
C ARG A 47 26.96 0.77 -9.61
N PRO A 48 27.96 0.68 -10.49
CA PRO A 48 28.53 -0.59 -10.89
C PRO A 48 29.09 -1.29 -9.66
N ILE A 49 28.51 -2.42 -9.27
CA ILE A 49 29.12 -3.32 -8.29
C ILE A 49 30.31 -3.98 -9.03
N PRO A 50 31.55 -3.82 -8.56
CA PRO A 50 32.68 -4.53 -9.15
C PRO A 50 32.45 -6.04 -9.00
N ALA A 51 32.58 -6.77 -10.11
CA ALA A 51 32.51 -8.21 -10.14
C ALA A 51 33.51 -8.81 -9.15
N ALA A 52 33.01 -9.41 -8.08
CA ALA A 52 33.81 -10.22 -7.19
C ALA A 52 34.22 -11.51 -7.93
N THR A 53 35.49 -11.55 -8.31
CA THR A 53 36.20 -12.71 -8.83
C THR A 53 35.94 -13.93 -7.93
N SER A 54 35.14 -14.87 -8.42
CA SER A 54 34.98 -16.17 -7.78
C SER A 54 36.19 -17.04 -8.13
N ALA A 55 37.19 -17.02 -7.24
CA ALA A 55 38.25 -18.02 -7.20
C ALA A 55 38.14 -18.78 -5.89
N SER A 56 37.80 -20.07 -5.97
CA SER A 56 38.65 -21.16 -5.46
C SER A 56 37.84 -22.45 -5.30
N ARG A 57 38.14 -23.40 -6.18
CA ARG A 57 37.86 -24.83 -6.01
C ARG A 57 38.76 -25.36 -4.88
N GLY A 58 38.18 -26.05 -3.90
CA GLY A 58 38.92 -26.86 -2.92
C GLY A 58 38.02 -27.95 -2.32
N PRO A 59 38.57 -29.11 -1.92
CA PRO A 59 37.93 -30.41 -2.12
C PRO A 59 37.07 -30.89 -0.95
N ALA A 60 36.19 -31.84 -1.29
CA ALA A 60 35.37 -32.63 -0.39
C ALA A 60 36.19 -33.31 0.70
N VAL A 61 35.78 -33.11 1.96
CA VAL A 61 36.14 -33.96 3.09
C VAL A 61 34.86 -34.61 3.60
N THR A 62 34.84 -35.93 3.47
CA THR A 62 33.86 -36.86 4.05
C THR A 62 34.45 -37.39 5.34
N ALA A 63 33.72 -37.37 6.47
CA ALA A 63 33.74 -38.36 7.60
C ALA A 63 32.80 -37.87 8.75
N PRO A 64 32.51 -38.64 9.84
CA PRO A 64 31.21 -39.27 10.05
C PRO A 64 30.53 -38.94 11.41
N SER A 65 29.25 -39.34 11.51
CA SER A 65 28.41 -39.65 12.69
C SER A 65 28.87 -39.31 14.12
N ALA A 66 28.03 -38.59 14.89
CA ALA A 66 27.37 -39.08 16.12
C ALA A 66 26.59 -37.97 16.89
N GLN A 67 25.29 -38.22 17.13
CA GLN A 67 24.35 -37.87 18.26
C GLN A 67 24.72 -36.77 19.30
N PRO A 68 23.76 -36.02 19.93
CA PRO A 68 22.43 -36.49 20.32
C PRO A 68 21.23 -35.53 20.20
N ALA A 69 20.06 -36.13 20.38
CA ALA A 69 18.78 -35.50 20.62
C ALA A 69 18.88 -34.40 21.68
N ASN A 70 18.68 -33.15 21.27
CA ASN A 70 18.31 -32.06 22.16
C ASN A 70 17.00 -31.48 21.66
N GLN A 71 16.04 -31.54 22.58
CA GLN A 71 14.63 -31.22 22.41
C GLN A 71 14.44 -29.83 21.79
N PRO A 72 13.45 -29.65 20.90
CA PRO A 72 12.97 -28.31 20.61
C PRO A 72 12.38 -27.78 21.91
N SER A 73 13.03 -26.78 22.49
CA SER A 73 12.41 -25.91 23.49
C SER A 73 11.17 -25.29 22.83
N THR A 74 10.02 -25.94 22.98
CA THR A 74 8.73 -25.27 22.99
C THR A 74 8.79 -24.29 24.16
N LEU A 75 9.38 -23.12 23.91
CA LEU A 75 9.01 -21.91 24.61
C LEU A 75 7.53 -21.73 24.28
N MET A 76 6.69 -22.33 25.12
CA MET A 76 5.32 -21.89 25.33
C MET A 76 5.47 -20.47 25.86
N ASP A 77 5.63 -19.53 24.93
CA ASP A 77 5.34 -18.13 25.19
C ASP A 77 3.98 -18.13 25.86
N ALA A 78 3.95 -17.62 27.08
CA ALA A 78 2.73 -17.35 27.82
C ALA A 78 1.97 -16.27 27.06
N GLN A 79 1.34 -16.67 25.96
CA GLN A 79 0.42 -15.88 25.19
C GLN A 79 -0.74 -15.57 26.13
N SER A 80 -0.79 -14.31 26.56
CA SER A 80 -1.90 -13.78 27.35
C SER A 80 -3.20 -14.16 26.63
N PRO A 81 -4.05 -15.04 27.21
CA PRO A 81 -5.17 -15.66 26.49
C PRO A 81 -6.24 -14.68 25.98
N GLY A 82 -6.18 -13.40 26.39
CA GLY A 82 -7.19 -12.40 26.08
C GLY A 82 -7.08 -11.78 24.69
N ALA A 83 -5.89 -11.32 24.29
CA ALA A 83 -5.74 -10.48 23.09
C ALA A 83 -5.79 -11.30 21.79
N GLN A 84 -5.16 -12.48 21.77
CA GLN A 84 -5.08 -13.29 20.55
C GLN A 84 -6.42 -13.91 20.15
N GLY A 85 -7.25 -14.27 21.14
CA GLY A 85 -8.55 -14.90 20.87
C GLY A 85 -9.52 -13.96 20.15
N CYS A 86 -9.49 -12.66 20.47
CA CYS A 86 -10.43 -11.71 19.90
C CYS A 86 -10.02 -11.29 18.48
N LEU A 87 -8.72 -11.14 18.19
CA LEU A 87 -8.23 -10.81 16.85
C LEU A 87 -8.49 -11.93 15.84
N ALA A 88 -8.38 -13.19 16.26
CA ALA A 88 -8.76 -14.33 15.42
C ALA A 88 -10.24 -14.26 15.00
N ALA A 89 -11.14 -13.94 15.95
CA ALA A 89 -12.56 -13.75 15.66
C ALA A 89 -12.83 -12.52 14.78
N TYR A 90 -12.07 -11.44 14.98
CA TYR A 90 -12.17 -10.21 14.18
C TYR A 90 -11.89 -10.46 12.70
N PHE A 91 -10.94 -11.34 12.37
CA PHE A 91 -10.61 -11.70 10.99
C PHE A 91 -11.49 -12.81 10.39
N SER A 92 -12.54 -13.27 11.07
CA SER A 92 -13.40 -14.37 10.61
C SER A 92 -14.02 -14.16 9.20
N ASN A 93 -14.19 -12.91 8.78
CA ASN A 93 -14.72 -12.56 7.45
C ASN A 93 -13.64 -12.24 6.40
N VAL A 94 -12.35 -12.34 6.76
CA VAL A 94 -11.24 -12.15 5.84
C VAL A 94 -10.76 -13.52 5.34
N PRO A 95 -10.65 -13.75 4.02
CA PRO A 95 -10.18 -15.04 3.51
C PRO A 95 -8.81 -15.43 4.07
N ASN A 96 -8.66 -16.72 4.38
CA ASN A 96 -7.39 -17.29 4.83
C ASN A 96 -6.27 -16.96 3.85
N GLY A 97 -5.11 -16.56 4.37
CA GLY A 97 -3.97 -16.15 3.55
C GLY A 97 -4.00 -14.69 3.07
N ARG A 98 -5.03 -13.90 3.42
CA ARG A 98 -5.10 -12.44 3.21
C ARG A 98 -4.95 -11.61 4.48
N VAL A 99 -4.61 -12.27 5.59
CA VAL A 99 -4.17 -11.62 6.83
C VAL A 99 -2.65 -11.57 6.84
N ARG A 100 -2.09 -10.42 7.22
CA ARG A 100 -0.64 -10.22 7.38
C ARG A 100 -0.36 -9.58 8.73
N ILE A 101 0.74 -9.99 9.34
CA ILE A 101 1.26 -9.36 10.56
C ILE A 101 2.29 -8.32 10.12
N LEU A 102 2.20 -7.12 10.66
CA LEU A 102 3.14 -6.02 10.43
C LEU A 102 3.71 -5.55 11.76
N GLU A 103 5.01 -5.70 11.91
CA GLU A 103 5.77 -5.19 13.05
C GLU A 103 6.10 -3.70 12.87
N GLU A 104 6.12 -2.95 13.97
CA GLU A 104 6.59 -1.56 13.99
C GLU A 104 7.96 -1.44 13.30
N GLY A 105 8.11 -0.43 12.44
CA GLY A 105 9.30 -0.23 11.61
C GLY A 105 9.26 -0.93 10.24
N SER A 106 8.29 -1.80 9.98
CA SER A 106 8.14 -2.50 8.69
C SER A 106 7.98 -1.53 7.51
N ARG A 107 8.62 -1.87 6.38
CA ARG A 107 8.53 -1.13 5.11
C ARG A 107 8.40 -2.07 3.92
N ASP A 108 7.71 -1.62 2.89
CA ASP A 108 7.56 -2.29 1.60
C ASP A 108 7.08 -3.76 1.68
N VAL A 109 6.26 -4.09 2.67
CA VAL A 109 5.75 -5.46 2.87
C VAL A 109 4.60 -5.72 1.90
N VAL A 110 4.72 -6.76 1.07
CA VAL A 110 3.66 -7.15 0.13
C VAL A 110 2.50 -7.78 0.89
N LEU A 111 1.34 -7.12 0.85
CA LEU A 111 0.11 -7.62 1.44
C LEU A 111 -0.61 -8.56 0.47
N ILE A 112 -0.77 -8.12 -0.78
CA ILE A 112 -1.43 -8.86 -1.86
C ILE A 112 -0.55 -8.78 -3.11
N GLY A 113 -0.19 -9.94 -3.64
CA GLY A 113 0.62 -10.12 -4.85
C GLY A 113 -0.12 -9.81 -6.15
N ARG A 114 0.64 -9.79 -7.25
CA ARG A 114 0.14 -9.40 -8.58
C ARG A 114 -1.02 -10.27 -9.06
N ASP A 115 -0.91 -11.58 -8.84
CA ASP A 115 -1.85 -12.57 -9.37
C ASP A 115 -3.03 -12.85 -8.42
N GLN A 116 -3.09 -12.17 -7.28
CA GLN A 116 -4.18 -12.33 -6.31
C GLN A 116 -5.32 -11.35 -6.59
N ASN A 117 -6.55 -11.77 -6.25
CA ASN A 117 -7.73 -10.90 -6.29
C ASN A 117 -7.56 -9.71 -5.35
N LYS A 118 -7.84 -8.49 -5.81
CA LYS A 118 -7.62 -7.26 -5.05
C LYS A 118 -8.89 -6.71 -4.41
N GLU A 119 -10.05 -7.15 -4.86
CA GLU A 119 -11.34 -6.56 -4.44
C GLU A 119 -11.89 -7.20 -3.15
N GLU A 120 -11.32 -8.33 -2.73
CA GLU A 120 -11.59 -8.97 -1.46
C GLU A 120 -10.93 -8.24 -0.27
N ALA A 121 -11.54 -8.40 0.90
CA ALA A 121 -11.03 -7.83 2.16
C ALA A 121 -9.61 -8.32 2.48
N ILE A 122 -8.82 -7.43 3.06
CA ILE A 122 -7.42 -7.65 3.46
C ILE A 122 -7.34 -7.31 4.95
N GLY A 123 -6.77 -8.23 5.72
CA GLY A 123 -6.54 -8.06 7.15
C GLY A 123 -5.09 -7.73 7.43
N VAL A 124 -4.86 -6.80 8.35
CA VAL A 124 -3.53 -6.47 8.86
C VAL A 124 -3.60 -6.49 10.37
N GLU A 125 -2.80 -7.35 10.99
CA GLU A 125 -2.52 -7.35 12.42
C GLU A 125 -1.25 -6.54 12.66
N PHE A 126 -1.29 -5.61 13.61
CA PHE A 126 -0.16 -4.75 13.93
C PHE A 126 0.49 -5.23 15.22
N THR A 127 1.82 -5.32 15.22
CA THR A 127 2.61 -5.70 16.37
C THR A 127 3.66 -4.65 16.72
N ASP A 128 3.97 -4.53 18.01
CA ASP A 128 5.04 -3.69 18.55
C ASP A 128 5.85 -4.49 19.57
N SER A 129 7.11 -4.73 19.25
CA SER A 129 7.98 -5.67 19.96
C SER A 129 7.38 -7.09 20.01
N GLY A 130 6.73 -7.52 18.92
CA GLY A 130 6.06 -8.81 18.81
C GLY A 130 4.74 -8.93 19.59
N GLN A 131 4.30 -7.88 20.29
CA GLN A 131 3.00 -7.84 20.97
C GLN A 131 1.93 -7.28 20.03
N PRO A 132 0.77 -7.94 19.86
CA PRO A 132 -0.34 -7.38 19.10
C PRO A 132 -0.84 -6.08 19.75
N ILE A 133 -0.93 -5.01 18.96
CA ILE A 133 -1.40 -3.69 19.42
C ILE A 133 -2.71 -3.25 18.76
N GLY A 134 -3.13 -3.96 17.72
CA GLY A 134 -4.41 -3.72 17.04
C GLY A 134 -4.49 -4.39 15.68
N ALA A 135 -5.59 -4.14 14.98
CA ALA A 135 -5.82 -4.69 13.65
C ALA A 135 -6.67 -3.78 12.77
N LEU A 136 -6.47 -3.89 11.46
CA LEU A 136 -7.19 -3.17 10.41
C LEU A 136 -7.72 -4.16 9.38
N VAL A 137 -8.97 -3.96 8.96
CA VAL A 137 -9.53 -4.60 7.78
C VAL A 137 -9.87 -3.53 6.76
N PHE A 138 -9.42 -3.72 5.53
CA PHE A 138 -9.69 -2.80 4.42
C PHE A 138 -9.97 -3.56 3.13
N ARG A 139 -10.47 -2.86 2.12
CA ARG A 139 -10.61 -3.37 0.75
C ARG A 139 -9.98 -2.40 -0.24
N PHE A 140 -9.46 -2.91 -1.34
CA PHE A 140 -9.00 -2.08 -2.45
C PHE A 140 -10.11 -1.98 -3.49
N VAL A 141 -10.34 -0.76 -3.98
CA VAL A 141 -11.24 -0.49 -5.11
C VAL A 141 -10.36 -0.13 -6.30
N SER A 142 -10.33 -1.04 -7.27
CA SER A 142 -9.54 -0.95 -8.50
C SER A 142 -9.89 0.32 -9.28
N ASP A 143 -11.19 0.61 -9.39
CA ASP A 143 -11.72 1.85 -9.92
C ASP A 143 -11.39 3.02 -8.97
N GLY A 144 -10.43 3.85 -9.38
CA GLY A 144 -9.92 4.97 -8.58
C GLY A 144 -8.68 4.67 -7.74
N LYS A 145 -8.21 3.42 -7.67
CA LYS A 145 -7.00 3.01 -6.91
C LYS A 145 -7.02 3.52 -5.46
N ILE A 146 -8.16 3.33 -4.80
CA ILE A 146 -8.38 3.76 -3.42
C ILE A 146 -8.49 2.55 -2.48
N PHE A 147 -8.09 2.75 -1.22
CA PHE A 147 -8.29 1.79 -0.15
C PHE A 147 -9.42 2.28 0.75
N LYS A 148 -10.41 1.42 0.97
CA LYS A 148 -11.52 1.69 1.89
C LYS A 148 -11.32 0.91 3.17
N VAL A 149 -11.11 1.63 4.27
CA VAL A 149 -11.04 1.09 5.62
C VAL A 149 -12.44 0.61 6.03
N ILE A 150 -12.55 -0.68 6.34
CA ILE A 150 -13.81 -1.30 6.79
C ILE A 150 -13.94 -1.13 8.31
N SER A 151 -12.91 -1.54 9.04
CA SER A 151 -12.87 -1.49 10.50
C SER A 151 -11.43 -1.44 11.01
N ILE A 152 -11.27 -0.85 12.20
CA ILE A 152 -10.03 -0.81 12.97
C ILE A 152 -10.38 -1.19 14.41
N VAL A 153 -9.57 -2.05 15.03
CA VAL A 153 -9.71 -2.42 16.44
C VAL A 153 -8.37 -2.35 17.16
N ASP A 154 -8.40 -2.11 18.47
CA ASP A 154 -7.22 -2.18 19.34
C ASP A 154 -6.93 -3.63 19.80
N ASP A 155 -5.91 -3.80 20.65
CA ASP A 155 -5.51 -5.08 21.27
C ASP A 155 -6.56 -5.70 22.19
N SER A 156 -7.54 -4.89 22.61
CA SER A 156 -8.71 -5.29 23.40
C SER A 156 -9.95 -5.48 22.52
N CYS A 157 -9.80 -5.45 21.19
CA CYS A 157 -10.86 -5.55 20.20
C CYS A 157 -11.96 -4.47 20.28
N ASN A 158 -11.67 -3.32 20.89
CA ASN A 158 -12.54 -2.16 20.83
C ASN A 158 -12.37 -1.47 19.48
N THR A 159 -13.48 -1.00 18.90
CA THR A 159 -13.43 -0.25 17.65
C THR A 159 -12.73 1.10 17.84
N VAL A 160 -11.68 1.33 17.07
CA VAL A 160 -10.98 2.63 17.02
C VAL A 160 -11.79 3.58 16.13
N LYS A 161 -12.40 4.59 16.74
CA LYS A 161 -13.21 5.61 16.02
C LYS A 161 -12.36 6.74 15.44
N GLU A 162 -11.23 7.02 16.07
CA GLU A 162 -10.35 8.13 15.71
C GLU A 162 -9.25 7.62 14.78
N SER A 163 -9.52 7.70 13.48
CA SER A 163 -8.50 7.49 12.46
C SER A 163 -8.56 8.61 11.44
N THR A 164 -7.42 9.24 11.18
CA THR A 164 -7.36 10.43 10.34
C THR A 164 -6.37 10.19 9.21
N PRO A 165 -6.81 10.19 7.95
CA PRO A 165 -5.92 10.29 6.82
C PRO A 165 -5.16 11.62 6.89
N GLU A 166 -3.85 11.58 6.66
CA GLU A 166 -3.00 12.76 6.69
C GLU A 166 -3.53 13.84 5.72
N GLY A 167 -3.76 15.05 6.25
CA GLY A 167 -4.26 16.19 5.48
C GLY A 167 -5.74 16.14 5.06
N ARG A 168 -6.52 15.09 5.40
CA ARG A 168 -7.92 14.94 4.96
C ARG A 168 -8.88 14.43 6.05
N PRO A 169 -9.22 15.24 7.06
CA PRO A 169 -10.03 14.82 8.21
C PRO A 169 -11.50 14.46 7.88
N ARG A 170 -12.01 14.87 6.71
CA ARG A 170 -13.40 14.57 6.29
C ARG A 170 -13.56 13.19 5.63
N GLU A 171 -12.47 12.53 5.26
CA GLU A 171 -12.47 11.27 4.50
C GLU A 171 -11.94 10.09 5.33
N GLN A 172 -12.37 9.97 6.59
CA GLN A 172 -11.79 9.10 7.63
C GLN A 172 -11.57 7.62 7.24
N ARG A 173 -12.29 7.12 6.23
CA ARG A 173 -12.25 5.71 5.81
C ARG A 173 -11.77 5.49 4.38
N THR A 174 -11.33 6.52 3.68
CA THR A 174 -10.83 6.38 2.30
C THR A 174 -9.41 6.91 2.19
N LEU A 175 -8.50 6.02 1.83
CA LEU A 175 -7.10 6.32 1.57
C LEU A 175 -6.85 6.24 0.08
N ARG A 176 -6.09 7.19 -0.46
CA ARG A 176 -5.51 7.13 -1.79
C ARG A 176 -4.17 6.42 -1.69
N ASN A 177 -3.63 6.09 -2.86
CA ASN A 177 -2.29 5.52 -2.96
C ASN A 177 -1.26 6.40 -2.25
N TRP A 178 -0.49 5.80 -1.33
CA TRP A 178 0.56 6.43 -0.51
C TRP A 178 0.12 7.40 0.58
N ASP A 179 -1.18 7.50 0.86
CA ASP A 179 -1.63 8.24 2.05
C ASP A 179 -1.23 7.53 3.34
N ALA A 180 -0.95 8.33 4.37
CA ALA A 180 -0.83 7.84 5.73
C ALA A 180 -2.18 7.83 6.43
N LEU A 181 -2.49 6.71 7.07
CA LEU A 181 -3.53 6.57 8.07
C LEU A 181 -2.89 6.67 9.44
N GLN A 182 -3.27 7.70 10.20
CA GLN A 182 -2.90 7.80 11.60
C GLN A 182 -3.85 6.98 12.45
N VAL A 183 -3.31 6.00 13.19
CA VAL A 183 -4.07 5.13 14.08
C VAL A 183 -3.53 5.20 15.51
N PRO A 184 -4.39 5.41 16.51
CA PRO A 184 -4.01 5.29 17.92
C PRO A 184 -4.11 3.83 18.37
N PHE A 185 -3.03 3.29 18.91
CA PHE A 185 -2.98 1.98 19.55
C PHE A 185 -2.20 2.07 20.87
N GLY A 186 -2.75 1.51 21.95
CA GLY A 186 -2.06 1.48 23.26
C GLY A 186 -1.57 2.84 23.77
N GLY A 187 -2.30 3.92 23.49
CA GLY A 187 -1.91 5.29 23.88
C GLY A 187 -0.78 5.91 23.03
N ARG A 188 -0.34 5.23 21.96
CA ARG A 188 0.64 5.72 21.00
C ARG A 188 -0.02 5.97 19.65
N ARG A 189 0.59 6.81 18.82
CA ARG A 189 0.13 7.05 17.44
C ARG A 189 1.10 6.39 16.46
N TYR A 190 0.53 5.80 15.41
CA TYR A 190 1.28 5.16 14.34
C TYR A 190 0.82 5.69 12.99
N ASP A 191 1.78 5.82 12.08
CA ASP A 191 1.53 6.10 10.66
C ASP A 191 1.57 4.78 9.89
N PHE A 192 0.44 4.44 9.28
CA PHE A 192 0.32 3.29 8.38
C PHE A 192 0.07 3.76 6.96
N ARG A 193 0.94 3.39 6.03
CA ARG A 193 0.84 3.80 4.61
C ARG A 193 0.61 2.59 3.71
N LEU A 194 -0.36 2.70 2.81
CA LEU A 194 -0.68 1.69 1.81
C LEU A 194 -0.25 2.13 0.41
N GLY A 195 0.32 1.21 -0.35
CA GLY A 195 0.77 1.40 -1.72
C GLY A 195 0.10 0.41 -2.67
N PHE A 196 -0.22 0.87 -3.89
CA PHE A 196 -0.59 0.04 -5.03
C PHE A 196 0.31 0.39 -6.22
N THR A 197 1.16 -0.57 -6.61
CA THR A 197 2.17 -0.39 -7.66
C THR A 197 2.33 -1.68 -8.44
N GLU A 198 2.36 -1.62 -9.77
CA GLU A 198 2.57 -2.79 -10.64
C GLU A 198 1.66 -4.01 -10.34
N GLY A 199 0.43 -3.74 -9.91
CA GLY A 199 -0.54 -4.77 -9.57
C GLY A 199 -0.34 -5.41 -8.20
N THR A 200 0.57 -4.93 -7.36
CA THR A 200 0.72 -5.39 -5.97
C THR A 200 0.14 -4.36 -5.00
N ILE A 201 -0.39 -4.83 -3.87
CA ILE A 201 -0.74 -3.98 -2.72
C ILE A 201 0.32 -4.23 -1.66
N SER A 202 0.96 -3.17 -1.19
CA SER A 202 1.98 -3.23 -0.15
C SER A 202 1.66 -2.29 1.01
N ALA A 203 2.13 -2.65 2.20
CA ALA A 203 2.31 -1.73 3.30
C ALA A 203 3.63 -1.00 3.07
N ALA A 204 3.54 0.26 2.64
CA ALA A 204 4.70 1.10 2.37
C ALA A 204 5.51 1.35 3.65
N SER A 205 4.81 1.62 4.75
CA SER A 205 5.40 1.80 6.08
C SER A 205 4.38 1.56 7.18
N PHE A 206 4.85 1.03 8.31
CA PHE A 206 4.16 1.08 9.59
C PHE A 206 5.15 1.55 10.65
N VAL A 207 5.01 2.78 11.14
CA VAL A 207 5.99 3.40 12.06
C VAL A 207 5.29 4.13 13.18
N ARG A 208 5.89 4.12 14.38
CA ARG A 208 5.42 4.94 15.49
C ARG A 208 5.72 6.42 15.21
N THR A 209 4.73 7.29 15.35
CA THR A 209 4.95 8.74 15.32
C THR A 209 5.30 9.21 16.73
N ALA A 210 6.33 10.04 16.86
CA ALA A 210 6.68 10.64 18.14
C ALA A 210 5.47 11.45 18.69
N PRO A 211 5.23 11.41 20.01
CA PRO A 211 4.14 12.14 20.66
C PRO A 211 4.26 13.66 20.51
#